data_AF-A0A0S8ESI4-F1
#
_entry.id   AF-A0A0S8ESI4-F1
#
_cell.length_a   1.000
_cell.length_b   1.000
_cell.length_c   1.000
_cell.angle_alpha   90.00
_cell.angle_beta   90.00
_cell.angle_gamma   90.00
#
_symmetry.space_group_name_H-M   'P 1'
#
loop_
_entity.id
_entity.type
_entity.pdbx_description
1 polymer ?
#
loop_
_entity_poly.entity_id
_entity_poly.type
_entity_poly.pdbx_seq_one_letter_code
_entity_poly.pdbx_strand_id
1 'polypeptide(L)'
;MWHDHRGRLILLAAVAVVLVGVYVAVHGVPGFGRSGGPEVRPTRTGGDPRAADPAGDGSAGPAYGTLVKLAQRRDPENLPRFRQQAASPDWQTRHAAITGIGRLGKGGDPVLLVTTLRNPEEHPEVRAAAAGALGQMRCWDAGAALIEALRDPSRQVRAAAGGALRRIMRVDCRFRANDPLPAREAAIRRIQQTWSDFYQGHLNTISEQGRDE
;
A
#
# COMPACT_ATOMS: atom_id res chain seq x y z
N MET A 1 -7.95 -48.93 -4.64
CA MET A 1 -6.53 -48.67 -4.93
C MET A 1 -6.41 -47.61 -6.02
N TRP A 2 -6.79 -46.35 -5.71
CA TRP A 2 -6.77 -45.22 -6.65
C TRP A 2 -6.75 -43.91 -5.85
N HIS A 3 -5.63 -43.53 -5.23
CA HIS A 3 -5.41 -42.17 -4.70
C HIS A 3 -3.94 -41.97 -4.27
N ASP A 4 -2.98 -42.01 -5.20
CA ASP A 4 -1.63 -41.46 -4.94
C ASP A 4 -0.90 -40.99 -6.23
N HIS A 5 -1.60 -40.27 -7.10
CA HIS A 5 -0.96 -39.61 -8.26
C HIS A 5 -1.20 -38.11 -8.28
N ARG A 6 -2.33 -37.63 -7.77
CA ARG A 6 -2.64 -36.19 -7.72
C ARG A 6 -1.74 -35.43 -6.74
N GLY A 7 -1.43 -36.02 -5.57
CA GLY A 7 -0.54 -35.41 -4.58
C GLY A 7 0.90 -35.27 -5.06
N ARG A 8 1.41 -36.30 -5.76
CA ARG A 8 2.77 -36.30 -6.33
C ARG A 8 2.94 -35.28 -7.45
N LEU A 9 1.92 -35.10 -8.30
CA LEU A 9 1.95 -34.09 -9.36
C LEU A 9 1.92 -32.65 -8.81
N ILE A 10 1.15 -32.40 -7.74
CA ILE A 10 1.12 -31.09 -7.08
C ILE A 10 2.47 -30.78 -6.43
N LEU A 11 3.09 -31.78 -5.78
CA LEU A 11 4.40 -31.60 -5.15
C LEU A 11 5.49 -31.33 -6.20
N LEU A 12 5.49 -32.03 -7.33
CA LEU A 12 6.45 -31.82 -8.42
C LEU A 12 6.27 -30.45 -9.10
N ALA A 13 5.02 -30.00 -9.30
CA ALA A 13 4.75 -28.67 -9.84
C ALA A 13 5.21 -27.55 -8.89
N ALA A 14 5.00 -27.71 -7.58
CA ALA A 14 5.46 -26.74 -6.58
C ALA A 14 6.99 -26.66 -6.51
N VAL A 15 7.70 -27.80 -6.58
CA VAL A 15 9.17 -27.84 -6.62
C VAL A 15 9.71 -27.18 -7.89
N ALA A 16 9.08 -27.40 -9.05
CA ALA A 16 9.50 -26.76 -10.30
C ALA A 16 9.37 -25.23 -10.27
N VAL A 17 8.30 -24.68 -9.69
CA VAL A 17 8.11 -23.22 -9.56
C VAL A 17 9.15 -22.58 -8.64
N VAL A 18 9.49 -23.26 -7.53
CA VAL A 18 10.53 -22.78 -6.60
C VAL A 18 11.91 -22.79 -7.27
N LEU A 19 12.24 -23.84 -8.04
CA LEU A 19 13.52 -23.93 -8.75
C LEU A 19 13.66 -22.89 -9.86
N VAL A 20 12.59 -22.58 -10.60
CA VAL A 20 12.59 -21.51 -11.62
C VAL A 20 12.75 -20.13 -10.98
N GLY A 21 12.09 -19.87 -9.85
CA GLY A 21 12.23 -18.61 -9.12
C GLY A 21 13.64 -18.38 -8.57
N VAL A 22 14.26 -19.43 -8.02
CA VAL A 22 15.65 -19.37 -7.53
C VAL A 22 16.63 -19.20 -8.69
N TYR A 23 16.41 -19.86 -9.83
CA TYR A 23 17.27 -19.72 -11.01
C TYR A 23 17.25 -18.28 -11.59
N VAL A 24 16.06 -17.67 -11.71
CA VAL A 24 15.93 -16.28 -12.20
C VAL A 24 16.55 -15.27 -11.22
N ALA A 25 16.47 -15.53 -9.92
CA ALA A 25 17.07 -14.67 -8.89
C ALA A 25 18.60 -14.75 -8.86
N VAL A 26 19.19 -15.91 -9.15
CA VAL A 26 20.64 -16.12 -9.11
C VAL A 26 21.32 -15.74 -10.43
N HIS A 27 20.68 -15.99 -11.57
CA HIS A 27 21.34 -15.84 -12.88
C HIS A 27 20.89 -14.60 -13.67
N GLY A 28 19.83 -13.91 -13.26
CA GLY A 28 19.21 -12.85 -14.06
C GLY A 28 18.58 -13.41 -15.36
N VAL A 29 17.63 -12.67 -15.94
CA VAL A 29 16.97 -13.10 -17.18
C VAL A 29 17.98 -12.97 -18.35
N PRO A 30 18.29 -14.04 -19.11
CA PRO A 30 19.18 -13.94 -20.24
C PRO A 30 18.57 -13.03 -21.32
N GLY A 31 19.31 -11.98 -21.65
CA GLY A 31 18.91 -10.98 -22.64
C GLY A 31 18.87 -11.56 -24.06
N PHE A 32 17.74 -11.35 -24.74
CA PHE A 32 17.65 -11.53 -26.18
C PHE A 32 18.19 -10.28 -26.90
N GLY A 33 19.37 -10.43 -27.50
CA GLY A 33 20.01 -9.43 -28.35
C GLY A 33 19.55 -9.53 -29.81
N ARG A 34 19.06 -8.39 -30.32
CA ARG A 34 19.10 -7.83 -31.69
C ARG A 34 19.17 -8.78 -32.91
N SER A 35 18.16 -8.64 -33.79
CA SER A 35 18.33 -8.74 -35.24
C SER A 35 17.91 -7.41 -35.89
N GLY A 36 18.80 -6.87 -36.74
CA GLY A 36 18.65 -5.57 -37.41
C GLY A 36 17.61 -5.56 -38.55
N GLY A 37 17.09 -4.35 -38.80
CA GLY A 37 16.20 -3.95 -39.89
C GLY A 37 16.06 -2.42 -39.87
N PRO A 38 15.78 -1.75 -41.00
CA PRO A 38 16.63 -0.68 -41.51
C PRO A 38 16.48 0.68 -40.82
N GLU A 39 17.61 1.38 -40.85
CA GLU A 39 17.88 2.74 -40.41
C GLU A 39 16.92 3.75 -41.08
N VAL A 40 16.00 4.29 -40.29
CA VAL A 40 15.22 5.49 -40.66
C VAL A 40 15.88 6.69 -39.97
N ARG A 41 16.34 7.63 -40.79
CA ARG A 41 16.95 8.91 -40.37
C ARG A 41 16.07 9.67 -39.36
N PRO A 42 16.66 10.34 -38.36
CA PRO A 42 15.90 10.96 -37.29
C PRO A 42 15.32 12.31 -37.72
N THR A 43 14.01 12.48 -37.59
CA THR A 43 13.42 13.81 -37.40
C THR A 43 13.62 14.21 -35.96
N ARG A 44 14.39 15.28 -35.80
CA ARG A 44 14.70 15.97 -34.57
C ARG A 44 13.43 16.60 -33.98
N THR A 45 12.86 15.95 -32.97
CA THR A 45 12.05 16.60 -31.94
C THR A 45 12.49 16.03 -30.60
N GLY A 46 13.38 16.76 -29.95
CA GLY A 46 13.71 16.51 -28.55
C GLY A 46 12.46 16.72 -27.71
N GLY A 47 12.02 15.67 -27.03
CA GLY A 47 11.06 15.73 -25.95
C GLY A 47 11.62 14.89 -24.81
N ASP A 48 12.10 15.55 -23.77
CA ASP A 48 12.49 14.91 -22.52
C ASP A 48 11.37 13.96 -22.03
N PRO A 49 11.65 12.71 -21.64
CA PRO A 49 10.66 11.83 -21.02
C PRO A 49 10.28 12.26 -19.59
N ARG A 50 10.59 13.52 -19.21
CA ARG A 50 10.16 14.19 -17.98
C ARG A 50 8.98 15.14 -18.17
N ALA A 51 8.42 15.26 -19.37
CA ALA A 51 7.23 16.08 -19.60
C ALA A 51 5.93 15.24 -19.52
N ALA A 52 5.62 14.76 -18.32
CA ALA A 52 4.25 14.45 -17.94
C ALA A 52 3.97 15.22 -16.64
N ASP A 53 3.85 16.53 -16.76
CA ASP A 53 3.04 17.31 -15.85
C ASP A 53 1.58 17.15 -16.33
N PRO A 54 0.75 16.28 -15.69
CA PRO A 54 -0.68 16.49 -15.73
C PRO A 54 -0.96 17.64 -14.76
N ALA A 55 -0.57 18.86 -15.15
CA ALA A 55 -1.25 20.05 -14.70
C ALA A 55 -2.68 19.98 -15.26
N GLY A 56 -3.49 19.12 -14.67
CA GLY A 56 -4.93 19.26 -14.70
C GLY A 56 -5.20 20.66 -14.18
N ASP A 57 -5.98 21.42 -14.95
CA ASP A 57 -6.68 22.56 -14.40
C ASP A 57 -7.24 22.15 -13.04
N GLY A 58 -7.03 22.96 -11.99
CA GLY A 58 -7.30 22.56 -10.60
C GLY A 58 -8.76 22.18 -10.27
N SER A 59 -9.61 21.96 -11.27
CA SER A 59 -10.90 21.32 -11.17
C SER A 59 -10.72 19.80 -11.07
N ALA A 60 -10.61 19.29 -9.84
CA ALA A 60 -10.73 17.85 -9.61
C ALA A 60 -11.99 17.34 -10.33
N GLY A 61 -11.86 16.27 -11.13
CA GLY A 61 -12.91 15.82 -12.04
C GLY A 61 -14.27 15.56 -11.34
N PRO A 62 -15.38 15.48 -12.09
CA PRO A 62 -16.73 15.36 -11.52
C PRO A 62 -16.90 14.16 -10.56
N ALA A 63 -16.12 13.09 -10.76
CA ALA A 63 -16.06 11.95 -9.86
C ALA A 63 -15.54 12.33 -8.46
N TYR A 64 -14.50 13.17 -8.35
CA TYR A 64 -13.91 13.59 -7.09
C TYR A 64 -14.95 14.28 -6.17
N GLY A 65 -15.65 15.29 -6.69
CA GLY A 65 -16.62 16.05 -5.89
C GLY A 65 -17.76 15.15 -5.38
N THR A 66 -18.17 14.16 -6.18
CA THR A 66 -19.18 13.17 -5.80
C THR A 66 -18.67 12.25 -4.69
N LEU A 67 -17.45 11.75 -4.82
CA LEU A 67 -16.82 10.88 -3.83
C LEU A 67 -16.65 11.56 -2.47
N VAL A 68 -16.25 12.83 -2.45
CA VAL A 68 -16.10 13.60 -1.20
C VAL A 68 -17.44 13.69 -0.46
N LYS A 69 -18.54 13.94 -1.18
CA LYS A 69 -19.90 13.99 -0.61
C LYS A 69 -20.35 12.62 -0.10
N LEU A 70 -20.10 11.55 -0.85
CA LEU A 70 -20.42 10.18 -0.42
C LEU A 70 -19.63 9.80 0.84
N ALA A 71 -18.34 10.14 0.88
CA ALA A 71 -17.46 9.86 2.00
C ALA A 71 -17.89 10.57 3.31
N GLN A 72 -18.63 11.68 3.24
CA GLN A 72 -19.19 12.35 4.41
C GLN A 72 -20.35 11.57 5.05
N ARG A 73 -21.10 10.80 4.25
CA ARG A 73 -22.24 10.00 4.73
C ARG A 73 -21.81 8.79 5.54
N ARG A 74 -20.59 8.29 5.31
CA ARG A 74 -20.01 7.10 5.97
C ARG A 74 -20.87 5.85 5.86
N ASP A 75 -21.64 5.77 4.79
CA ASP A 75 -22.54 4.67 4.50
C ASP A 75 -21.77 3.51 3.84
N PRO A 76 -21.67 2.33 4.50
CA PRO A 76 -20.92 1.18 4.01
C PRO A 76 -21.37 0.67 2.63
N GLU A 77 -22.60 0.93 2.21
CA GLU A 77 -23.10 0.53 0.87
C GLU A 77 -22.32 1.21 -0.26
N ASN A 78 -21.58 2.28 0.03
CA ASN A 78 -20.73 2.96 -0.93
C ASN A 78 -19.36 2.31 -1.12
N LEU A 79 -19.00 1.27 -0.35
CA LEU A 79 -17.72 0.58 -0.48
C LEU A 79 -17.43 0.10 -1.92
N PRO A 80 -18.38 -0.55 -2.65
CA PRO A 80 -18.14 -0.96 -4.03
C PRO A 80 -17.83 0.22 -4.96
N ARG A 81 -18.49 1.37 -4.76
CA ARG A 81 -18.23 2.59 -5.53
C ARG A 81 -16.84 3.14 -5.24
N PHE A 82 -16.42 3.18 -3.97
CA PHE A 82 -15.06 3.61 -3.65
C PHE A 82 -14.01 2.66 -4.23
N ARG A 83 -14.21 1.34 -4.15
CA ARG A 83 -13.30 0.35 -4.77
C ARG A 83 -13.14 0.57 -6.27
N GLN A 84 -14.25 0.79 -6.98
CA GLN A 84 -14.21 1.08 -8.42
C GLN A 84 -13.39 2.34 -8.71
N GLN A 85 -13.59 3.41 -7.94
CA GLN A 85 -12.91 4.69 -8.16
C GLN A 85 -11.45 4.70 -7.69
N ALA A 86 -11.05 3.77 -6.83
CA ALA A 86 -9.64 3.56 -6.47
C ALA A 86 -8.79 3.06 -7.66
N ALA A 87 -9.40 2.58 -8.74
CA ALA A 87 -8.73 2.21 -9.99
C ALA A 87 -8.76 3.32 -11.06
N SER A 88 -9.24 4.53 -10.74
CA SER A 88 -9.31 5.65 -11.68
C SER A 88 -7.92 6.03 -12.20
N PRO A 89 -7.76 6.42 -13.48
CA PRO A 89 -6.50 6.99 -13.98
C PRO A 89 -6.14 8.30 -13.27
N ASP A 90 -7.14 9.03 -12.80
CA ASP A 90 -6.98 10.30 -12.08
C ASP A 90 -6.62 10.08 -10.60
N TRP A 91 -5.47 10.61 -10.17
CA TRP A 91 -4.97 10.37 -8.81
C TRP A 91 -5.81 11.11 -7.76
N GLN A 92 -6.41 12.27 -8.07
CA GLN A 92 -7.31 12.96 -7.16
C GLN A 92 -8.55 12.10 -6.86
N THR A 93 -9.12 11.47 -7.88
CA THR A 93 -10.23 10.53 -7.76
C THR A 93 -9.84 9.32 -6.92
N ARG A 94 -8.65 8.72 -7.15
CA ARG A 94 -8.13 7.64 -6.29
C ARG A 94 -7.97 8.09 -4.84
N HIS A 95 -7.39 9.27 -4.60
CA HIS A 95 -7.23 9.84 -3.26
C HIS A 95 -8.58 10.00 -2.54
N ALA A 96 -9.60 10.53 -3.22
CA ALA A 96 -10.94 10.67 -2.65
C ALA A 96 -11.59 9.32 -2.35
N ALA A 97 -11.40 8.33 -3.23
CA ALA A 97 -11.89 6.97 -3.02
C ALA A 97 -11.25 6.30 -1.79
N ILE A 98 -9.92 6.35 -1.69
CA ILE A 98 -9.14 5.81 -0.56
C ILE A 98 -9.53 6.50 0.76
N THR A 99 -9.70 7.82 0.73
CA THR A 99 -10.21 8.58 1.88
C THR A 99 -11.63 8.14 2.26
N GLY A 100 -12.49 7.91 1.26
CA GLY A 100 -13.84 7.41 1.44
C GLY A 100 -13.86 6.06 2.16
N ILE A 101 -13.05 5.11 1.70
CA ILE A 101 -12.89 3.78 2.31
C ILE A 101 -12.48 3.91 3.78
N GLY A 102 -11.52 4.77 4.12
CA GLY A 102 -11.12 5.00 5.50
C GLY A 102 -12.25 5.54 6.39
N ARG A 103 -13.09 6.43 5.84
CA ARG A 103 -14.23 7.02 6.57
C ARG A 103 -15.36 6.03 6.84
N LEU A 104 -15.43 4.92 6.12
CA LEU A 104 -16.37 3.83 6.41
C LEU A 104 -16.01 3.07 7.70
N GLY A 105 -14.81 3.24 8.24
CA GLY A 105 -14.40 2.58 9.49
C GLY A 105 -14.43 1.06 9.34
N LYS A 106 -15.22 0.37 10.18
CA LYS A 106 -15.37 -1.10 10.13
C LYS A 106 -15.92 -1.61 8.78
N GLY A 107 -16.67 -0.79 8.05
CA GLY A 107 -17.17 -1.11 6.71
C GLY A 107 -16.19 -0.77 5.58
N GLY A 108 -14.95 -0.39 5.91
CA GLY A 108 -13.90 -0.11 4.93
C GLY A 108 -13.23 -1.38 4.37
N ASP A 109 -12.10 -1.19 3.71
CA ASP A 109 -11.32 -2.26 3.08
C ASP A 109 -9.84 -2.14 3.46
N PRO A 110 -9.42 -2.75 4.58
CA PRO A 110 -8.04 -2.64 5.04
C PRO A 110 -7.04 -3.29 4.08
N VAL A 111 -7.45 -4.32 3.33
CA VAL A 111 -6.58 -5.02 2.37
C VAL A 111 -6.23 -4.08 1.22
N LEU A 112 -7.22 -3.44 0.60
CA LEU A 112 -6.98 -2.46 -0.45
C LEU A 112 -6.13 -1.28 0.05
N LEU A 113 -6.37 -0.80 1.27
CA LEU A 113 -5.56 0.29 1.82
C LEU A 113 -4.09 -0.10 2.03
N VAL A 114 -3.82 -1.34 2.49
CA VAL A 114 -2.44 -1.84 2.63
C VAL A 114 -1.76 -2.01 1.27
N THR A 115 -2.47 -2.52 0.25
CA THR A 115 -1.89 -2.67 -1.09
C THR A 115 -1.62 -1.31 -1.74
N THR A 116 -2.52 -0.33 -1.59
CA THR A 116 -2.30 1.05 -2.04
C THR A 116 -1.11 1.70 -1.34
N LEU A 117 -0.97 1.52 -0.02
CA LEU A 117 0.15 2.08 0.74
C LEU A 117 1.51 1.52 0.29
N ARG A 118 1.57 0.23 -0.05
CA ARG A 118 2.80 -0.46 -0.47
C ARG A 118 3.14 -0.29 -1.95
N ASN A 119 2.27 0.29 -2.76
CA ASN A 119 2.51 0.45 -4.18
C ASN A 119 3.50 1.61 -4.45
N PRO A 120 4.75 1.36 -4.88
CA PRO A 120 5.73 2.42 -5.09
C PRO A 120 5.37 3.35 -6.26
N GLU A 121 4.62 2.85 -7.25
CA GLU A 121 4.18 3.59 -8.44
C GLU A 121 2.96 4.47 -8.18
N GLU A 122 2.30 4.32 -7.03
CA GLU A 122 1.13 5.11 -6.68
C GLU A 122 1.52 6.56 -6.32
N HIS A 123 0.62 7.51 -6.55
CA HIS A 123 0.84 8.90 -6.20
C HIS A 123 1.03 9.08 -4.67
N PRO A 124 2.01 9.87 -4.20
CA PRO A 124 2.31 10.02 -2.78
C PRO A 124 1.13 10.46 -1.91
N GLU A 125 0.26 11.34 -2.42
CA GLU A 125 -0.94 11.77 -1.68
C GLU A 125 -1.93 10.62 -1.49
N VAL A 126 -2.05 9.71 -2.46
CA VAL A 126 -2.93 8.53 -2.37
C VAL A 126 -2.36 7.54 -1.34
N ARG A 127 -1.04 7.30 -1.33
CA ARG A 127 -0.39 6.50 -0.29
C ARG A 127 -0.55 7.11 1.11
N ALA A 128 -0.41 8.42 1.24
CA ALA A 128 -0.61 9.12 2.50
C ALA A 128 -2.06 9.00 2.99
N ALA A 129 -3.04 9.12 2.08
CA ALA A 129 -4.45 8.87 2.38
C ALA A 129 -4.69 7.44 2.85
N ALA A 130 -4.04 6.44 2.22
CA ALA A 130 -4.15 5.04 2.62
C ALA A 130 -3.62 4.81 4.06
N ALA A 131 -2.44 5.34 4.39
CA ALA A 131 -1.91 5.29 5.75
C ALA A 131 -2.86 5.99 6.75
N GLY A 132 -3.38 7.15 6.39
CA GLY A 132 -4.35 7.88 7.20
C GLY A 132 -5.63 7.09 7.47
N ALA A 133 -6.18 6.46 6.43
CA ALA A 133 -7.37 5.62 6.47
C ALA A 133 -7.19 4.40 7.38
N LEU A 134 -6.06 3.69 7.27
CA LEU A 134 -5.72 2.57 8.15
C LEU A 134 -5.68 2.99 9.63
N GLY A 135 -5.13 4.17 9.92
CA GLY A 135 -5.14 4.75 11.26
C GLY A 135 -6.52 5.16 11.77
N GLN A 136 -7.42 5.63 10.88
CA GLN A 136 -8.81 5.96 11.23
C GLN A 136 -9.61 4.70 11.57
N MET A 137 -9.42 3.64 10.79
CA MET A 137 -10.04 2.33 11.02
C MET A 137 -9.47 1.61 12.24
N ARG A 138 -8.34 2.09 12.79
CA ARG A 138 -7.56 1.43 13.85
C ARG A 138 -7.23 -0.02 13.46
N CYS A 139 -6.78 -0.22 12.22
CA CYS A 139 -6.44 -1.55 11.72
C CYS A 139 -5.10 -2.01 12.30
N TRP A 140 -5.13 -2.96 13.23
CA TRP A 140 -3.95 -3.50 13.92
C TRP A 140 -3.07 -4.27 12.94
N ASP A 141 -3.66 -5.08 12.07
CA ASP A 141 -2.90 -5.90 11.09
C ASP A 141 -2.11 -5.07 10.07
N ALA A 142 -2.41 -3.78 9.94
CA ALA A 142 -1.68 -2.86 9.08
C ALA A 142 -0.36 -2.32 9.69
N GLY A 143 -0.02 -2.69 10.93
CA GLY A 143 1.15 -2.19 11.64
C GLY A 143 2.46 -2.34 10.86
N ALA A 144 2.72 -3.52 10.27
CA ALA A 144 3.92 -3.77 9.49
C ALA A 144 4.02 -2.82 8.28
N ALA A 145 2.92 -2.67 7.51
CA ALA A 145 2.87 -1.78 6.35
C ALA A 145 3.04 -0.31 6.76
N LEU A 146 2.46 0.11 7.89
CA LEU A 146 2.63 1.47 8.40
C LEU A 146 4.07 1.74 8.87
N ILE A 147 4.72 0.76 9.51
CA ILE A 147 6.13 0.87 9.92
C ILE A 147 7.05 0.96 8.71
N GLU A 148 6.80 0.18 7.65
CA GLU A 148 7.51 0.29 6.37
C GLU A 148 7.34 1.70 5.79
N ALA A 149 6.12 2.23 5.78
CA ALA A 149 5.80 3.56 5.26
C ALA A 149 6.46 4.74 6.02
N LEU A 150 7.00 4.53 7.23
CA LEU A 150 7.85 5.52 7.91
C LEU A 150 9.16 5.80 7.16
N ARG A 151 9.56 4.90 6.24
CA ARG A 151 10.73 5.04 5.36
C ARG A 151 10.36 5.56 3.96
N ASP A 152 9.09 5.85 3.69
CA ASP A 152 8.65 6.31 2.37
C ASP A 152 9.42 7.58 1.93
N PRO A 153 9.79 7.69 0.63
CA PRO A 153 10.48 8.88 0.12
C PRO A 153 9.67 10.17 0.33
N SER A 154 8.35 10.10 0.26
CA SER A 154 7.45 11.22 0.49
C SER A 154 7.29 11.52 1.98
N ARG A 155 7.50 12.78 2.34
CA ARG A 155 7.30 13.30 3.69
C ARG A 155 5.85 13.12 4.16
N GLN A 156 4.88 13.35 3.26
CA GLN A 156 3.46 13.27 3.56
C GLN A 156 3.08 11.85 3.99
N VAL A 157 3.60 10.84 3.28
CA VAL A 157 3.37 9.43 3.62
C VAL A 157 3.97 9.08 4.97
N ARG A 158 5.22 9.50 5.23
CA ARG A 158 5.85 9.28 6.55
C ARG A 158 5.06 9.90 7.70
N ALA A 159 4.58 11.13 7.51
CA ALA A 159 3.78 11.84 8.52
C ALA A 159 2.43 11.15 8.76
N ALA A 160 1.75 10.72 7.69
CA ALA A 160 0.49 9.99 7.78
C ALA A 160 0.67 8.64 8.50
N ALA A 161 1.73 7.89 8.17
CA ALA A 161 2.06 6.62 8.81
C ALA A 161 2.36 6.77 10.31
N GLY A 162 3.20 7.75 10.70
CA GLY A 162 3.46 8.05 12.10
C GLY A 162 2.20 8.46 12.86
N GLY A 163 1.34 9.27 12.22
CA GLY A 163 0.04 9.64 12.77
C GLY A 163 -0.92 8.46 12.94
N ALA A 164 -0.92 7.52 11.99
CA ALA A 164 -1.74 6.30 12.03
C ALA A 164 -1.29 5.37 13.16
N LEU A 165 0.02 5.12 13.27
CA LEU A 165 0.61 4.31 14.34
C LEU A 165 0.29 4.88 15.73
N ARG A 166 0.38 6.21 15.91
CA ARG A 166 -0.01 6.87 17.15
C ARG A 166 -1.49 6.64 17.49
N ARG A 167 -2.39 6.66 16.48
CA ARG A 167 -3.82 6.41 16.70
C ARG A 167 -4.12 4.96 17.06
N ILE A 168 -3.42 4.01 16.45
CA ILE A 168 -3.62 2.58 16.69
C ILE A 168 -3.06 2.21 18.08
N MET A 169 -1.79 2.56 18.36
CA MET A 169 -1.14 2.23 19.63
C MET A 169 -1.65 3.07 20.81
N ARG A 170 -2.23 4.25 20.53
CA ARG A 170 -2.60 5.26 21.55
C ARG A 170 -1.39 5.72 22.39
N VAL A 171 -0.18 5.60 21.83
CA VAL A 171 1.09 6.00 22.42
C VAL A 171 1.77 6.99 21.50
N ASP A 172 2.46 7.99 22.07
CA ASP A 172 3.29 8.89 21.28
C ASP A 172 4.55 8.16 20.78
N CYS A 173 4.60 7.92 19.47
CA CYS A 173 5.72 7.28 18.80
C CYS A 173 6.99 8.15 18.74
N ARG A 174 6.90 9.45 19.08
CA ARG A 174 7.97 10.45 18.97
C ARG A 174 8.66 10.47 17.59
N PHE A 175 7.91 10.14 16.54
CA PHE A 175 8.39 10.16 15.17
C PHE A 175 8.08 11.51 14.52
N ARG A 176 9.09 12.15 13.92
CA ARG A 176 8.90 13.34 13.11
C ARG A 176 9.36 13.06 11.68
N ALA A 177 8.47 13.31 10.72
CA ALA A 177 8.73 13.03 9.30
C ALA A 177 9.88 13.85 8.69
N ASN A 178 10.24 14.97 9.31
CA ASN A 178 11.29 15.90 8.90
C ASN A 178 12.65 15.66 9.57
N ASP A 179 12.73 14.74 10.53
CA ASP A 179 14.00 14.51 11.21
C ASP A 179 15.05 13.97 10.24
N PRO A 180 16.35 14.23 10.50
CA PRO A 180 17.44 13.60 9.77
C PRO A 180 17.28 12.08 9.73
N LEU A 181 17.78 11.44 8.65
CA LEU A 181 17.62 10.00 8.45
C LEU A 181 18.06 9.16 9.67
N PRO A 182 19.20 9.42 10.34
CA PRO A 182 19.60 8.64 11.52
C PRO A 182 18.60 8.73 12.69
N ALA A 183 18.02 9.90 12.91
CA ALA A 183 17.01 10.11 13.95
C ALA A 183 15.69 9.41 13.60
N ARG A 184 15.27 9.45 12.33
CA ARG A 184 14.11 8.69 11.84
C ARG A 184 14.30 7.19 12.01
N GLU A 185 15.45 6.65 11.65
CA GLU A 185 15.74 5.22 11.82
C GLU A 185 15.75 4.78 13.28
N ALA A 186 16.32 5.60 14.18
CA ALA A 186 16.25 5.36 15.61
C ALA A 186 14.82 5.40 16.14
N ALA A 187 13.97 6.31 15.65
CA ALA A 187 12.55 6.31 15.96
C ALA A 187 11.83 5.07 15.42
N ILE A 188 12.11 4.66 14.18
CA ILE A 188 11.49 3.47 13.57
C ILE A 188 11.86 2.20 14.34
N ARG A 189 13.14 2.03 14.75
CA ARG A 189 13.55 0.87 15.56
C ARG A 189 12.79 0.80 16.89
N ARG A 190 12.62 1.93 17.57
CA ARG A 190 11.82 2.00 18.81
C ARG A 190 10.36 1.63 18.55
N ILE A 191 9.76 2.17 17.49
CA ILE A 191 8.39 1.85 17.10
C ILE A 191 8.23 0.36 16.79
N GLN A 192 9.19 -0.26 16.11
CA GLN A 192 9.17 -1.69 15.81
C GLN A 192 9.16 -2.55 17.08
N GLN A 193 9.96 -2.17 18.08
CA GLN A 193 9.97 -2.84 19.38
C GLN A 193 8.63 -2.64 20.11
N THR A 194 8.18 -1.39 20.27
CA THR A 194 6.90 -1.08 20.92
C THR A 194 5.72 -1.77 20.24
N TRP A 195 5.74 -1.86 18.90
CA TRP A 195 4.69 -2.54 18.14
C TRP A 195 4.66 -4.04 18.43
N SER A 196 5.81 -4.68 18.56
CA SER A 196 5.90 -6.12 18.87
C SER A 196 5.28 -6.41 20.23
N ASP A 197 5.62 -5.61 21.24
CA ASP A 197 5.06 -5.75 22.59
C ASP A 197 3.54 -5.50 22.60
N PHE A 198 3.11 -4.45 21.91
CA PHE A 198 1.71 -4.07 21.78
C PHE A 198 0.86 -5.14 21.08
N TYR A 199 1.37 -5.71 19.98
CA TYR A 199 0.66 -6.74 19.21
C TYR A 199 0.56 -8.06 19.99
N GLN A 200 1.62 -8.47 20.68
CA GLN A 200 1.58 -9.66 21.55
C GLN A 200 0.56 -9.49 22.69
N GLY A 201 0.52 -8.32 23.34
CA GLY A 201 -0.50 -8.01 24.34
C GLY A 201 -1.93 -8.06 23.79
N HIS A 202 -2.14 -7.64 22.55
CA HIS A 202 -3.43 -7.74 21.88
C HIS A 202 -3.83 -9.19 21.61
N LEU A 203 -2.92 -10.02 21.09
CA LEU A 203 -3.17 -11.44 20.85
C LEU A 203 -3.51 -12.20 22.13
N ASN A 204 -2.79 -11.91 23.22
CA ASN A 204 -3.04 -12.53 24.51
C ASN A 204 -4.47 -12.21 25.00
N THR A 205 -4.88 -10.93 24.93
CA THR A 205 -6.24 -10.49 25.29
C THR A 205 -7.32 -11.23 24.49
N ILE A 206 -7.14 -11.40 23.17
CA ILE A 206 -8.10 -12.13 22.33
C ILE A 206 -8.15 -13.61 22.73
N SER A 207 -6.98 -14.22 23.00
CA SER A 207 -6.90 -15.63 23.37
C SER A 207 -7.54 -15.94 24.72
N GLU A 208 -7.56 -14.97 25.65
CA GLU A 208 -8.22 -15.09 26.95
C GLU A 208 -9.74 -14.95 26.79
N GLN A 209 -10.21 -13.98 26.00
CA GLN A 209 -11.64 -13.78 25.74
C GLN A 209 -12.30 -14.97 25.04
N GLY A 210 -11.56 -15.72 24.21
CA GLY A 210 -12.07 -16.92 23.53
C GLY A 210 -12.03 -18.22 24.35
N ARG A 211 -11.55 -18.21 25.60
CA ARG A 211 -11.58 -19.39 26.49
C ARG A 211 -12.77 -19.41 27.46
N ASP A 212 -13.45 -18.28 27.60
CA ASP A 212 -14.59 -18.12 28.52
C ASP A 212 -15.96 -18.26 27.82
N GLU A 213 -15.98 -18.65 26.54
CA GLU A 213 -17.18 -19.00 25.73
C GLU A 213 -17.21 -20.51 25.42
#